data_AF-A0A0G1GL99-F1
#
_entry.id   AF-A0A0G1GL99-F1
#
_cell.length_a   1.000
_cell.length_b   1.000
_cell.length_c   1.000
_cell.angle_alpha   90.00
_cell.angle_beta   90.00
_cell.angle_gamma   90.00
#
_symmetry.space_group_name_H-M   'P 1'
#
loop_
_entity.id
_entity.type
_entity.pdbx_description
1 polymer ?
#
loop_
_entity_poly.entity_id
_entity_poly.type
_entity_poly.pdbx_seq_one_letter_code
_entity_poly.pdbx_strand_id
1 'polypeptide(L)'
;MFPFFAGDKIRVYTAVQNHSGYDIRGIMSFYDNNTLITESPFSAVNGSIIEVWGDVSAGAGAHTLSARMTSVKKHEVGKDPQLVAIVNDSLETHFTVDSDTDGDNIGNSTDTDDDNDGISDEEEILHNTNPLAPHTQTTAEKREIIVGGVPQATPALSQKESKPITQKLIAPLETAIKTSSIPLISSGARAIQELVKANNNLTKGIANALAAEKNTVINEREQEKIMSARAPKNNELKKYIRTAYFWALTASLFLLKIWPLVLIALAYCIIAWKLRKRKW
;
A
#
# COMPACT_ATOMS: atom_id res chain seq x y z
N MET A 1 -14.08 -2.65 9.27
CA MET A 1 -14.14 -3.15 7.90
C MET A 1 -14.74 -2.05 7.04
N PHE A 2 -14.06 -1.66 5.96
CA PHE A 2 -14.64 -0.75 4.98
C PHE A 2 -15.71 -1.52 4.21
N PRO A 3 -16.82 -0.88 3.79
CA PRO A 3 -17.99 -1.59 3.25
C PRO A 3 -17.80 -2.08 1.80
N PHE A 4 -16.55 -2.24 1.35
CA PHE A 4 -16.19 -2.54 -0.03
C PHE A 4 -14.87 -3.30 -0.09
N PHE A 5 -14.68 -4.03 -1.17
CA PHE A 5 -13.51 -4.86 -1.45
C PHE A 5 -12.69 -4.32 -2.62
N ALA A 6 -11.51 -4.91 -2.81
CA ALA A 6 -10.66 -4.62 -3.95
C ALA A 6 -11.42 -4.86 -5.27
N GLY A 7 -11.34 -3.91 -6.19
CA GLY A 7 -12.07 -3.94 -7.46
C GLY A 7 -13.37 -3.13 -7.45
N ASP A 8 -14.00 -2.94 -6.30
CA ASP A 8 -15.27 -2.21 -6.18
C ASP A 8 -15.17 -0.78 -6.71
N LYS A 9 -16.27 -0.32 -7.33
CA LYS A 9 -16.44 1.08 -7.72
C LYS A 9 -16.92 1.88 -6.52
N ILE A 10 -16.03 2.69 -5.97
CA ILE A 10 -16.29 3.54 -4.81
C ILE A 10 -16.29 5.00 -5.20
N ARG A 11 -16.87 5.82 -4.31
CA ARG A 11 -16.85 7.27 -4.42
C ARG A 11 -16.00 7.86 -3.31
N VAL A 12 -14.97 8.60 -3.70
CA VAL A 12 -14.25 9.48 -2.76
C VAL A 12 -14.89 10.85 -2.82
N TYR A 13 -15.12 11.47 -1.66
CA TYR A 13 -15.69 12.80 -1.59
C TYR A 13 -15.10 13.60 -0.44
N THR A 14 -15.17 14.92 -0.57
CA THR A 14 -14.77 15.89 0.43
C THR A 14 -15.69 17.09 0.37
N ALA A 15 -15.78 17.85 1.46
CA ALA A 15 -16.53 19.09 1.51
C ALA A 15 -15.57 20.28 1.34
N VAL A 16 -15.92 21.19 0.43
CA VAL A 16 -15.24 22.48 0.27
C VAL A 16 -16.11 23.56 0.89
N GLN A 17 -15.60 24.20 1.95
CA GLN A 17 -16.24 25.37 2.56
C GLN A 17 -15.54 26.64 2.10
N ASN A 18 -16.28 27.54 1.45
CA ASN A 18 -15.73 28.82 1.00
C ASN A 18 -16.04 29.93 2.00
N HIS A 19 -15.02 30.43 2.69
CA HIS A 19 -15.08 31.61 3.55
C HIS A 19 -14.14 32.74 3.10
N SER A 20 -13.81 32.79 1.82
CA SER A 20 -12.81 33.73 1.28
C SER A 20 -13.31 35.17 1.14
N GLY A 21 -14.63 35.40 1.23
CA GLY A 21 -15.26 36.70 0.96
C GLY A 21 -15.60 36.94 -0.52
N TYR A 22 -15.34 35.97 -1.39
CA TYR A 22 -15.66 36.01 -2.83
C TYR A 22 -15.96 34.60 -3.36
N ASP A 23 -16.47 34.49 -4.58
CA ASP A 23 -16.72 33.19 -5.20
C ASP A 23 -15.40 32.59 -5.69
N ILE A 24 -15.28 31.26 -5.58
CA ILE A 24 -14.09 30.53 -6.01
C ILE A 24 -14.44 29.43 -6.99
N ARG A 25 -13.53 29.17 -7.93
CA ARG A 25 -13.55 28.01 -8.83
C ARG A 25 -12.18 27.36 -8.84
N GLY A 26 -12.13 26.05 -8.96
CA GLY A 26 -10.86 25.33 -8.98
C GLY A 26 -11.03 23.86 -9.35
N ILE A 27 -9.96 23.11 -9.17
CA ILE A 27 -9.93 21.67 -9.33
C ILE A 27 -9.68 21.06 -7.96
N MET A 28 -10.47 20.06 -7.59
CA MET A 28 -10.20 19.17 -6.47
C MET A 28 -9.49 17.94 -7.01
N SER A 29 -8.26 17.72 -6.56
CA SER A 29 -7.43 16.58 -6.95
C SER A 29 -7.36 15.59 -5.79
N PHE A 30 -7.80 14.35 -6.01
CA PHE A 30 -7.74 13.26 -5.04
C PHE A 30 -6.53 12.39 -5.32
N TYR A 31 -5.83 11.99 -4.27
CA TYR A 31 -4.64 11.13 -4.35
C TYR A 31 -4.81 9.92 -3.43
N ASP A 32 -4.26 8.80 -3.85
CA ASP A 32 -4.05 7.62 -3.04
C ASP A 32 -2.56 7.30 -3.00
N ASN A 33 -1.98 7.21 -1.80
CA ASN A 33 -0.55 7.00 -1.60
C ASN A 33 0.30 7.97 -2.44
N ASN A 34 -0.09 9.25 -2.43
CA ASN A 34 0.48 10.35 -3.22
C ASN A 34 0.36 10.24 -4.75
N THR A 35 -0.31 9.22 -5.27
CA THR A 35 -0.61 9.06 -6.69
C THR A 35 -1.98 9.67 -7.00
N LEU A 36 -2.07 10.52 -8.02
CA LEU A 36 -3.34 11.12 -8.43
C LEU A 36 -4.30 10.04 -8.93
N ILE A 37 -5.50 9.96 -8.35
CA ILE A 37 -6.52 8.97 -8.71
C ILE A 37 -7.68 9.59 -9.51
N THR A 38 -8.10 10.80 -9.17
CA THR A 38 -9.19 11.50 -9.87
C THR A 38 -9.16 13.00 -9.59
N GLU A 39 -9.75 13.76 -10.49
CA GLU A 39 -9.90 15.21 -10.37
C GLU A 39 -11.34 15.62 -10.64
N SER A 40 -11.79 16.68 -9.99
CA SER A 40 -13.15 17.20 -10.17
C SER A 40 -13.19 18.72 -10.09
N PRO A 41 -13.79 19.39 -11.09
CA PRO A 41 -13.95 20.83 -11.04
C PRO A 41 -14.96 21.20 -9.97
N PHE A 42 -14.74 22.33 -9.30
CA PHE A 42 -15.68 22.85 -8.33
C PHE A 42 -15.89 24.36 -8.48
N SER A 43 -17.05 24.84 -8.02
CA SER A 43 -17.41 26.25 -7.93
C SER A 43 -18.17 26.48 -6.63
N ALA A 44 -17.61 27.27 -5.72
CA ALA A 44 -18.20 27.55 -4.42
C ALA A 44 -18.45 29.06 -4.26
N VAL A 45 -19.70 29.43 -4.01
CA VAL A 45 -20.08 30.81 -3.67
C VAL A 45 -19.58 31.14 -2.26
N ASN A 46 -19.26 32.41 -1.99
CA ASN A 46 -18.87 32.81 -0.64
C ASN A 46 -19.92 32.41 0.42
N GLY A 47 -19.50 31.76 1.50
CA GLY A 47 -20.35 31.25 2.57
C GLY A 47 -20.95 29.86 2.30
N SER A 48 -20.75 29.28 1.12
CA SER A 48 -21.26 27.94 0.79
C SER A 48 -20.36 26.81 1.27
N ILE A 49 -20.98 25.67 1.54
CA ILE A 49 -20.33 24.36 1.61
C ILE A 49 -20.82 23.57 0.41
N ILE A 50 -19.90 23.01 -0.36
CA ILE A 50 -20.21 22.12 -1.48
C ILE A 50 -19.52 20.78 -1.28
N GLU A 51 -20.12 19.71 -1.78
CA GLU A 51 -19.48 18.41 -1.86
C GLU A 51 -18.79 18.27 -3.22
N VAL A 52 -17.57 17.75 -3.21
CA VAL A 52 -16.78 17.43 -4.40
C VAL A 52 -16.30 16.00 -4.26
N TRP A 53 -16.22 15.28 -5.38
CA TRP A 53 -16.29 13.83 -5.41
C TRP A 53 -15.75 13.29 -6.73
N GLY A 54 -15.21 12.09 -6.70
CA GLY A 54 -14.84 11.34 -7.90
C GLY A 54 -15.00 9.84 -7.67
N ASP A 55 -15.32 9.13 -8.74
CA ASP A 55 -15.52 7.68 -8.71
C ASP A 55 -14.20 6.97 -9.07
N VAL A 56 -13.80 5.99 -8.27
CA VAL A 56 -12.52 5.27 -8.39
C VAL A 56 -12.73 3.77 -8.15
N SER A 57 -11.83 2.93 -8.66
CA SER A 57 -11.77 1.52 -8.23
C SER A 57 -10.93 1.41 -6.96
N ALA A 58 -11.43 0.71 -5.96
CA ALA A 58 -10.65 0.36 -4.78
C ALA A 58 -9.51 -0.60 -5.15
N GLY A 59 -8.28 -0.28 -4.75
CA GLY A 59 -7.17 -1.23 -4.76
C GLY A 59 -7.18 -2.10 -3.51
N ALA A 60 -6.48 -3.23 -3.51
CA ALA A 60 -6.24 -4.00 -2.30
C ALA A 60 -5.09 -3.40 -1.49
N GLY A 61 -5.13 -3.57 -0.17
CA GLY A 61 -4.04 -3.22 0.74
C GLY A 61 -4.22 -1.86 1.43
N ALA A 62 -3.11 -1.28 1.86
CA ALA A 62 -3.10 -0.06 2.67
C ALA A 62 -3.11 1.20 1.79
N HIS A 63 -3.96 2.16 2.18
CA HIS A 63 -4.22 3.38 1.44
C HIS A 63 -4.07 4.61 2.35
N THR A 64 -3.52 5.67 1.75
CA THR A 64 -3.52 7.02 2.32
C THR A 64 -4.20 7.94 1.31
N LEU A 65 -5.48 8.19 1.52
CA LEU A 65 -6.25 9.09 0.68
C LEU A 65 -6.00 10.53 1.10
N SER A 66 -5.80 11.40 0.13
CA SER A 66 -5.71 12.84 0.35
C SER A 66 -6.45 13.63 -0.72
N ALA A 67 -6.93 14.81 -0.36
CA ALA A 67 -7.61 15.73 -1.28
C ALA A 67 -6.91 17.09 -1.25
N ARG A 68 -6.68 17.67 -2.43
CA ARG A 68 -5.94 18.91 -2.61
C ARG A 68 -6.64 19.82 -3.62
N MET A 69 -6.82 21.08 -3.27
CA MET A 69 -7.34 22.10 -4.16
C MET A 69 -6.23 22.67 -5.02
N THR A 70 -6.33 22.49 -6.33
CA THR A 70 -5.40 23.04 -7.31
C THR A 70 -6.08 24.08 -8.20
N SER A 71 -5.29 24.97 -8.79
CA SER A 71 -5.76 25.98 -9.76
C SER A 71 -6.92 26.85 -9.26
N VAL A 72 -6.98 27.13 -7.96
CA VAL A 72 -8.07 27.91 -7.38
C VAL A 72 -7.99 29.37 -7.81
N LYS A 73 -9.13 29.87 -8.28
CA LYS A 73 -9.30 31.22 -8.81
C LYS A 73 -10.48 31.88 -8.11
N LYS A 74 -10.27 33.12 -7.71
CA LYS A 74 -11.32 34.07 -7.38
C LYS A 74 -12.12 34.38 -8.65
N HIS A 75 -13.44 34.35 -8.53
CA HIS A 75 -14.38 34.68 -9.57
C HIS A 75 -15.27 35.84 -9.12
N GLU A 76 -15.35 36.90 -9.92
CA GLU A 76 -16.22 38.06 -9.68
C GLU A 76 -17.02 38.37 -10.94
N VAL A 77 -18.26 38.85 -10.77
CA VAL A 77 -19.12 39.21 -11.90
C VAL A 77 -18.47 40.32 -12.72
N GLY A 78 -18.28 40.06 -14.02
CA GLY A 78 -17.74 41.04 -14.97
C GLY A 78 -16.23 41.28 -14.87
N LYS A 79 -15.48 40.46 -14.13
CA LYS A 79 -14.01 40.52 -14.06
C LYS A 79 -13.37 39.20 -14.47
N ASP A 80 -12.14 39.29 -14.95
CA ASP A 80 -11.34 38.11 -15.24
C ASP A 80 -10.97 37.35 -13.95
N PRO A 81 -10.99 36.00 -13.96
CA PRO A 81 -10.63 35.21 -12.80
C PRO A 81 -9.17 35.44 -12.35
N GLN A 82 -8.97 35.60 -11.05
CA GLN A 82 -7.64 35.83 -10.45
C GLN A 82 -7.19 34.61 -9.65
N LEU A 83 -5.94 34.16 -9.82
CA LEU A 83 -5.38 33.06 -9.03
C LEU A 83 -5.33 33.40 -7.53
N VAL A 84 -5.65 32.41 -6.70
CA VAL A 84 -5.61 32.49 -5.22
C VAL A 84 -4.64 31.44 -4.71
N ALA A 85 -3.70 31.85 -3.85
CA ALA A 85 -2.77 30.93 -3.20
C ALA A 85 -3.48 30.20 -2.04
N ILE A 86 -3.26 28.89 -1.94
CA ILE A 86 -3.79 28.07 -0.84
C ILE A 86 -2.67 27.80 0.15
N VAL A 87 -2.96 28.09 1.43
CA VAL A 87 -2.06 27.90 2.55
C VAL A 87 -2.69 26.83 3.42
N ASN A 88 -2.17 25.59 3.37
CA ASN A 88 -2.63 24.37 4.05
C ASN A 88 -3.66 23.54 3.26
N ASP A 89 -3.16 22.70 2.35
CA ASP A 89 -3.95 21.92 1.39
C ASP A 89 -3.69 20.41 1.50
N SER A 90 -3.66 19.86 2.71
CA SER A 90 -3.53 18.40 2.86
C SER A 90 -4.41 17.92 3.98
N LEU A 91 -5.52 17.29 3.59
CA LEU A 91 -6.32 16.42 4.44
C LEU A 91 -5.96 14.99 4.07
N GLU A 92 -5.60 14.17 5.05
CA GLU A 92 -5.22 12.77 4.82
C GLU A 92 -6.06 11.83 5.70
N THR A 93 -6.42 10.68 5.16
CA THR A 93 -7.08 9.59 5.89
C THR A 93 -6.46 8.25 5.50
N HIS A 94 -6.38 7.33 6.46
CA HIS A 94 -5.76 6.02 6.27
C HIS A 94 -6.78 4.91 6.40
N PHE A 95 -6.68 3.90 5.54
CA PHE A 95 -7.52 2.72 5.57
C PHE A 95 -6.84 1.53 4.89
N THR A 96 -7.43 0.35 5.08
CA THR A 96 -7.01 -0.89 4.41
C THR A 96 -8.24 -1.50 3.73
N VAL A 97 -8.05 -1.97 2.50
CA VAL A 97 -9.07 -2.66 1.70
C VAL A 97 -8.67 -4.12 1.57
N ASP A 98 -9.63 -5.00 1.82
CA ASP A 98 -9.46 -6.44 1.68
C ASP A 98 -9.89 -6.91 0.27
N SER A 99 -9.46 -8.11 -0.12
CA SER A 99 -10.01 -8.81 -1.28
C SER A 99 -11.22 -9.66 -0.86
N ASP A 100 -12.02 -10.03 -1.85
CA ASP A 100 -13.15 -10.99 -1.75
C ASP A 100 -13.05 -11.86 -3.01
N THR A 101 -12.38 -13.00 -2.89
CA THR A 101 -11.94 -13.83 -4.03
C THR A 101 -13.10 -14.61 -4.66
N ASP A 102 -14.05 -15.07 -3.85
CA ASP A 102 -15.19 -15.90 -4.25
C ASP A 102 -16.49 -15.09 -4.39
N GLY A 103 -16.53 -13.86 -3.89
CA GLY A 103 -17.64 -12.91 -4.03
C GLY A 103 -18.76 -13.11 -3.01
N ASP A 104 -18.49 -13.73 -1.87
CA ASP A 104 -19.50 -14.01 -0.85
C ASP A 104 -19.75 -12.84 0.13
N ASN A 105 -18.99 -11.74 -0.02
CA ASN A 105 -18.94 -10.54 0.82
C ASN A 105 -18.27 -10.73 2.20
N ILE A 106 -17.49 -11.80 2.36
CA ILE A 106 -16.55 -11.98 3.45
C ILE A 106 -15.15 -11.68 2.88
N GLY A 107 -14.37 -10.88 3.60
CA GLY A 107 -13.03 -10.54 3.13
C GLY A 107 -12.07 -11.69 3.38
N ASN A 108 -11.11 -11.90 2.48
CA ASN A 108 -10.13 -12.98 2.58
C ASN A 108 -9.35 -13.01 3.90
N SER A 109 -9.22 -11.88 4.60
CA SER A 109 -8.58 -11.86 5.92
C SER A 109 -9.43 -12.50 7.04
N THR A 110 -10.70 -12.78 6.76
CA THR A 110 -11.72 -13.30 7.68
C THR A 110 -12.47 -14.52 7.17
N ASP A 111 -12.41 -14.80 5.87
CA ASP A 111 -12.93 -16.01 5.27
C ASP A 111 -12.07 -17.22 5.67
N THR A 112 -12.68 -18.39 5.71
CA THR A 112 -12.02 -19.67 6.01
C THR A 112 -11.81 -20.53 4.77
N ASP A 113 -12.43 -20.17 3.65
CA ASP A 113 -12.39 -20.88 2.36
C ASP A 113 -12.47 -19.83 1.24
N ASP A 114 -11.35 -19.13 0.99
CA ASP A 114 -11.24 -17.92 0.17
C ASP A 114 -11.73 -18.08 -1.28
N ASP A 115 -11.80 -19.31 -1.79
CA ASP A 115 -12.27 -19.62 -3.15
C ASP A 115 -13.56 -20.47 -3.20
N ASN A 116 -14.08 -20.82 -2.02
CA ASN A 116 -15.30 -21.58 -1.78
C ASN A 116 -15.37 -22.90 -2.56
N ASP A 117 -14.23 -23.58 -2.72
CA ASP A 117 -14.16 -24.90 -3.38
C ASP A 117 -14.52 -26.08 -2.46
N GLY A 118 -14.70 -25.81 -1.16
CA GLY A 118 -15.03 -26.78 -0.12
C GLY A 118 -13.84 -27.35 0.65
N ILE A 119 -12.62 -26.83 0.44
CA ILE A 119 -11.40 -27.13 1.18
C ILE A 119 -10.94 -25.83 1.85
N SER A 120 -10.94 -25.79 3.19
CA SER A 120 -10.54 -24.56 3.90
C SER A 120 -9.09 -24.14 3.60
N ASP A 121 -8.82 -22.84 3.69
CA ASP A 121 -7.48 -22.26 3.51
C ASP A 121 -6.42 -22.95 4.38
N GLU A 122 -6.77 -23.32 5.62
CA GLU A 122 -5.88 -24.01 6.55
C GLU A 122 -5.46 -25.39 6.01
N GLU A 123 -6.42 -26.13 5.46
CA GLU A 123 -6.16 -27.43 4.83
C GLU A 123 -5.34 -27.25 3.55
N GLU A 124 -5.63 -26.24 2.74
CA GLU A 124 -4.86 -25.95 1.53
C GLU A 124 -3.41 -25.56 1.81
N ILE A 125 -3.19 -24.69 2.79
CA ILE A 125 -1.85 -24.32 3.25
C ILE A 125 -1.09 -25.55 3.76
N LEU A 126 -1.77 -26.45 4.49
CA LEU A 126 -1.17 -27.70 4.98
C LEU A 126 -0.74 -28.62 3.82
N HIS A 127 -1.53 -28.65 2.74
CA HIS A 127 -1.25 -29.44 1.54
C HIS A 127 -0.39 -28.71 0.49
N ASN A 128 0.04 -27.48 0.77
CA ASN A 128 0.79 -26.60 -0.15
C ASN A 128 0.04 -26.34 -1.48
N THR A 129 -1.28 -26.21 -1.43
CA THR A 129 -2.12 -25.70 -2.52
C THR A 129 -2.37 -24.20 -2.34
N ASN A 130 -3.25 -23.59 -3.14
CA ASN A 130 -3.43 -22.14 -3.19
C ASN A 130 -4.83 -21.77 -2.67
N PRO A 131 -4.94 -21.17 -1.45
CA PRO A 131 -6.20 -20.68 -0.84
C PRO A 131 -7.11 -19.87 -1.76
N LEU A 132 -6.51 -19.21 -2.76
CA LEU A 132 -7.22 -18.29 -3.64
C LEU A 132 -7.65 -18.92 -4.98
N ALA A 133 -7.49 -20.22 -5.18
CA ALA A 133 -7.70 -20.84 -6.49
C ALA A 133 -8.36 -22.22 -6.42
N PRO A 134 -9.60 -22.35 -6.95
CA PRO A 134 -10.41 -23.54 -6.74
C PRO A 134 -9.71 -24.83 -7.14
N HIS A 135 -9.72 -25.80 -6.23
CA HIS A 135 -9.29 -27.16 -6.47
C HIS A 135 -10.22 -27.80 -7.49
N THR A 136 -9.67 -28.04 -8.68
CA THR A 136 -10.40 -28.76 -9.72
C THR A 136 -10.48 -30.23 -9.33
N GLN A 137 -11.46 -30.60 -8.52
CA GLN A 137 -11.81 -32.00 -8.31
C GLN A 137 -12.30 -32.56 -9.65
N THR A 138 -11.42 -33.27 -10.35
CA THR A 138 -11.89 -34.24 -11.34
C THR A 138 -12.71 -35.24 -10.56
N THR A 139 -14.02 -35.24 -10.78
CA THR A 139 -15.03 -36.14 -10.19
C THR A 139 -14.73 -37.61 -10.47
N ALA A 140 -13.71 -38.18 -9.83
CA ALA A 140 -13.28 -39.55 -10.07
C ALA A 140 -12.46 -40.19 -8.93
N GLU A 141 -12.62 -39.81 -7.65
CA GLU A 141 -12.15 -40.67 -6.54
C GLU A 141 -13.16 -40.77 -5.39
N LYS A 142 -14.39 -41.17 -5.70
CA LYS A 142 -15.22 -41.87 -4.70
C LYS A 142 -14.75 -43.33 -4.63
N ARG A 143 -13.72 -43.60 -3.83
CA ARG A 143 -13.20 -44.96 -3.60
C ARG A 143 -14.19 -45.77 -2.77
N GLU A 144 -14.86 -46.72 -3.41
CA GLU A 144 -15.58 -47.81 -2.74
C GLU A 144 -14.56 -48.88 -2.30
N ILE A 145 -14.43 -49.08 -0.98
CA ILE A 145 -13.51 -50.05 -0.37
C ILE A 145 -14.17 -51.43 -0.44
N ILE A 146 -13.65 -52.33 -1.29
CA ILE A 146 -13.90 -53.77 -1.18
C ILE A 146 -12.64 -54.43 -0.63
N VAL A 147 -12.78 -54.98 0.58
CA VAL A 147 -11.74 -55.66 1.37
C VAL A 147 -11.46 -57.05 0.80
N GLY A 148 -10.18 -57.39 0.58
CA GLY A 148 -9.74 -58.80 0.56
C GLY A 148 -8.42 -59.11 -0.14
N GLY A 149 -7.35 -59.31 0.65
CA GLY A 149 -6.27 -60.29 0.33
C GLY A 149 -4.89 -59.77 -0.08
N VAL A 150 -3.92 -59.86 0.83
CA VAL A 150 -2.44 -59.79 0.65
C VAL A 150 -1.90 -61.13 1.24
N PRO A 151 -0.73 -61.74 0.90
CA PRO A 151 0.55 -61.13 0.47
C PRO A 151 1.41 -61.89 -0.58
N GLN A 152 2.47 -61.24 -1.12
CA GLN A 152 3.88 -61.73 -1.06
C GLN A 152 4.93 -60.79 -1.72
N ALA A 153 5.85 -60.30 -0.88
CA ALA A 153 7.29 -59.98 -1.05
C ALA A 153 7.86 -58.91 -2.04
N THR A 154 8.36 -57.83 -1.40
CA THR A 154 9.48 -56.85 -1.62
C THR A 154 10.77 -57.31 -2.36
N PRO A 155 11.79 -56.43 -2.65
CA PRO A 155 11.90 -54.96 -2.55
C PRO A 155 12.58 -54.25 -3.76
N ALA A 156 12.42 -52.92 -3.92
CA ALA A 156 13.46 -52.06 -4.51
C ALA A 156 13.29 -50.58 -4.12
N LEU A 157 14.22 -50.06 -3.30
CA LEU A 157 14.51 -48.63 -3.22
C LEU A 157 15.09 -48.17 -4.56
N SER A 158 14.64 -47.03 -5.09
CA SER A 158 15.46 -46.23 -5.99
C SER A 158 15.20 -44.75 -5.73
N GLN A 159 16.17 -44.13 -5.07
CA GLN A 159 16.41 -42.70 -5.15
C GLN A 159 16.63 -42.34 -6.63
N LYS A 160 15.96 -41.32 -7.15
CA LYS A 160 16.49 -40.57 -8.28
C LYS A 160 16.24 -39.07 -8.12
N GLU A 161 17.38 -38.44 -7.87
CA GLU A 161 17.74 -37.04 -7.87
C GLU A 161 17.03 -36.15 -8.91
N SER A 162 16.80 -34.92 -8.47
CA SER A 162 16.51 -33.69 -9.20
C SER A 162 17.47 -33.38 -10.36
N LYS A 163 16.95 -32.94 -11.52
CA LYS A 163 17.54 -31.90 -12.42
C LYS A 163 16.56 -31.45 -13.52
N PRO A 164 16.78 -30.29 -14.19
CA PRO A 164 15.84 -29.19 -14.32
C PRO A 164 14.97 -29.25 -15.60
N ILE A 165 13.77 -28.69 -15.55
CA ILE A 165 12.77 -28.71 -16.63
C ILE A 165 13.09 -27.71 -17.79
N THR A 166 14.18 -26.94 -17.71
CA THR A 166 14.43 -25.83 -18.64
C THR A 166 15.09 -26.18 -19.98
N GLN A 167 15.00 -27.42 -20.48
CA GLN A 167 15.66 -27.78 -21.75
C GLN A 167 14.92 -28.80 -22.63
N LYS A 168 13.59 -28.76 -22.66
CA LYS A 168 12.77 -29.62 -23.57
C LYS A 168 11.71 -28.87 -24.39
N LEU A 169 11.89 -27.58 -24.67
CA LEU A 169 10.93 -26.81 -25.48
C LEU A 169 11.52 -26.03 -26.67
N ILE A 170 12.77 -26.27 -27.08
CA ILE A 170 13.39 -25.52 -28.21
C ILE A 170 13.70 -26.41 -29.43
N ALA A 171 13.57 -27.74 -29.33
CA ALA A 171 13.87 -28.64 -30.44
C ALA A 171 12.79 -28.85 -31.53
N PRO A 172 11.56 -28.28 -31.51
CA PRO A 172 10.66 -28.42 -32.67
C PRO A 172 10.51 -27.19 -33.60
N LEU A 173 11.16 -26.05 -33.36
CA LEU A 173 10.93 -24.85 -34.20
C LEU A 173 11.85 -24.74 -35.43
N GLU A 174 13.00 -25.40 -35.44
CA GLU A 174 13.95 -25.27 -36.57
C GLU A 174 13.54 -26.10 -37.81
N THR A 175 12.66 -27.09 -37.64
CA THR A 175 12.21 -27.96 -38.75
C THR A 175 11.05 -27.36 -39.54
N ALA A 176 10.33 -26.37 -39.00
CA ALA A 176 9.20 -25.72 -39.69
C ALA A 176 9.64 -24.65 -40.71
N ILE A 177 10.85 -24.10 -40.58
CA ILE A 177 11.33 -22.98 -41.41
C ILE A 177 11.89 -23.46 -42.77
N LYS A 178 12.19 -24.76 -42.93
CA LYS A 178 12.87 -25.29 -44.15
C LYS A 178 11.91 -25.71 -45.28
N THR A 179 10.59 -25.65 -45.09
CA THR A 179 9.61 -26.23 -46.05
C THR A 179 8.54 -25.25 -46.55
N SER A 180 8.81 -23.94 -46.60
CA SER A 180 7.93 -23.00 -47.30
C SER A 180 8.71 -22.10 -48.25
N SER A 181 9.02 -22.65 -49.43
CA SER A 181 9.47 -21.89 -50.59
C SER A 181 8.29 -21.07 -51.13
N ILE A 182 8.17 -19.81 -50.70
CA ILE A 182 7.25 -18.82 -51.31
C ILE A 182 8.10 -17.58 -51.64
N PRO A 183 8.05 -17.02 -52.86
CA PRO A 183 8.90 -15.90 -53.24
C PRO A 183 8.48 -14.66 -52.45
N LEU A 184 9.39 -14.18 -51.60
CA LEU A 184 9.14 -13.09 -50.68
C LEU A 184 9.20 -11.74 -51.42
N ILE A 185 8.07 -11.06 -51.49
CA ILE A 185 7.97 -9.67 -51.98
C ILE A 185 8.89 -8.80 -51.11
N SER A 186 9.81 -8.07 -51.75
CA SER A 186 10.98 -7.41 -51.16
C SER A 186 10.70 -6.32 -50.10
N SER A 187 9.44 -5.98 -49.85
CA SER A 187 9.00 -5.07 -48.79
C SER A 187 8.84 -5.76 -47.42
N GLY A 188 8.39 -7.02 -47.38
CA GLY A 188 8.15 -7.76 -46.13
C GLY A 188 9.43 -8.16 -45.39
N ALA A 189 10.48 -8.53 -46.13
CA ALA A 189 11.77 -8.92 -45.54
C ALA A 189 12.46 -7.76 -44.80
N ARG A 190 12.32 -6.53 -45.33
CA ARG A 190 12.86 -5.32 -44.69
C ARG A 190 12.11 -4.98 -43.41
N ALA A 191 10.78 -5.09 -43.40
CA ALA A 191 9.97 -4.86 -42.21
C ALA A 191 10.31 -5.85 -41.08
N ILE A 192 10.53 -7.13 -41.41
CA ILE A 192 10.94 -8.14 -40.42
C ILE A 192 12.35 -7.84 -39.87
N GLN A 193 13.30 -7.42 -40.72
CA GLN A 193 14.65 -7.05 -40.26
C GLN A 193 14.64 -5.79 -39.38
N GLU A 194 13.78 -4.81 -39.67
CA GLU A 194 13.58 -3.62 -38.84
C GLU A 194 13.00 -3.99 -37.47
N LEU A 195 11.98 -4.85 -37.43
CA LEU A 195 11.38 -5.35 -36.18
C LEU A 195 12.39 -6.10 -35.30
N VAL A 196 13.23 -6.95 -35.90
CA VAL A 196 14.27 -7.69 -35.16
C VAL A 196 15.34 -6.74 -34.61
N LYS A 197 15.75 -5.72 -35.38
CA LYS A 197 16.69 -4.69 -34.89
C LYS A 197 16.09 -3.87 -33.76
N ALA A 198 14.82 -3.48 -33.87
CA ALA A 198 14.11 -2.75 -32.82
C ALA A 198 14.04 -3.57 -31.51
N ASN A 199 13.73 -4.86 -31.59
CA ASN A 199 13.65 -5.73 -30.41
C ASN A 199 15.03 -5.94 -29.74
N ASN A 200 16.09 -6.07 -30.54
CA ASN A 200 17.46 -6.16 -30.04
C ASN A 200 17.95 -4.85 -29.38
N ASN A 201 17.48 -3.70 -29.85
CA ASN A 201 17.80 -2.42 -29.24
C ASN A 201 17.00 -2.21 -27.94
N LEU A 202 15.74 -2.64 -27.90
CA LEU A 202 14.90 -2.58 -26.69
C LEU A 202 15.48 -3.45 -25.57
N THR A 203 15.88 -4.69 -25.89
CA THR A 203 16.53 -5.59 -24.91
C THR A 203 17.84 -5.03 -24.36
N LYS A 204 18.65 -4.37 -25.20
CA LYS A 204 19.86 -3.65 -24.73
C LYS A 204 19.52 -2.46 -23.84
N GLY A 205 18.47 -1.70 -24.17
CA GLY A 205 17.99 -0.58 -23.35
C GLY A 205 17.54 -1.03 -21.96
N ILE A 206 16.78 -2.14 -21.89
CA ILE A 206 16.33 -2.73 -20.62
C ILE A 206 17.53 -3.23 -19.79
N ALA A 207 18.49 -3.90 -20.42
CA ALA A 207 19.69 -4.37 -19.72
C ALA A 207 20.53 -3.21 -19.13
N ASN A 208 20.65 -2.11 -19.88
CA ASN A 208 21.35 -0.91 -19.41
C ASN A 208 20.57 -0.19 -18.30
N ALA A 209 19.23 -0.15 -18.37
CA ALA A 209 18.39 0.42 -17.33
C ALA A 209 18.48 -0.39 -16.02
N LEU A 210 18.43 -1.72 -16.09
CA LEU A 210 18.64 -2.59 -14.93
C LEU A 210 20.04 -2.43 -14.32
N ALA A 211 21.07 -2.25 -15.16
CA ALA A 211 22.43 -2.01 -14.68
C ALA A 211 22.56 -0.63 -14.00
N ALA A 212 21.86 0.40 -14.51
CA ALA A 212 21.81 1.72 -13.90
C ALA A 212 21.07 1.70 -12.55
N GLU A 213 19.92 1.03 -12.47
CA GLU A 213 19.13 0.87 -11.25
C GLU A 213 19.89 0.07 -10.18
N LYS A 214 20.62 -0.97 -10.57
CA LYS A 214 21.48 -1.73 -9.65
C LYS A 214 22.60 -0.87 -9.08
N ASN A 215 23.19 0.03 -9.88
CA ASN A 215 24.25 0.92 -9.43
C ASN A 215 23.74 2.06 -8.52
N THR A 216 22.54 2.58 -8.75
CA THR A 216 21.92 3.58 -7.85
C THR A 216 21.60 2.97 -6.49
N VAL A 217 21.02 1.77 -6.44
CA VAL A 217 20.69 1.06 -5.19
C VAL A 217 21.95 0.68 -4.40
N ILE A 218 23.06 0.32 -5.06
CA ILE A 218 24.33 0.05 -4.37
C ILE A 218 24.89 1.32 -3.73
N ASN A 219 24.87 2.45 -4.45
CA ASN A 219 25.33 3.74 -3.92
C ASN A 219 24.47 4.21 -2.74
N GLU A 220 23.15 4.05 -2.79
CA GLU A 220 22.24 4.40 -1.69
C GLU A 220 22.48 3.55 -0.44
N ARG A 221 22.71 2.23 -0.58
CA ARG A 221 23.07 1.36 0.55
C ARG A 221 24.43 1.68 1.15
N GLU A 222 25.41 2.09 0.35
CA GLU A 222 26.69 2.56 0.87
C GLU A 222 26.56 3.90 1.60
N GLN A 223 25.77 4.83 1.06
CA GLN A 223 25.42 6.09 1.73
C GLN A 223 24.71 5.85 3.06
N GLU A 224 23.77 4.90 3.13
CA GLU A 224 23.04 4.55 4.34
C GLU A 224 23.93 3.87 5.40
N LYS A 225 24.90 3.05 4.99
CA LYS A 225 25.95 2.52 5.88
C LYS A 225 26.86 3.61 6.42
N ILE A 226 27.22 4.62 5.61
CA ILE A 226 28.04 5.76 6.04
C ILE A 226 27.24 6.68 7.00
N MET A 227 25.94 6.89 6.75
CA MET A 227 25.08 7.71 7.61
C MET A 227 24.76 7.02 8.95
N SER A 228 24.51 5.71 8.95
CA SER A 228 24.29 4.94 10.19
C SER A 228 25.56 4.83 11.05
N ALA A 229 26.74 4.79 10.44
CA ALA A 229 28.03 4.84 11.15
C ALA A 229 28.36 6.24 11.71
N ARG A 230 27.71 7.31 11.23
CA ARG A 230 27.95 8.71 11.64
C ARG A 230 26.88 9.28 12.57
N ALA A 231 25.87 8.50 12.95
CA ALA A 231 24.84 8.95 13.90
C ALA A 231 25.48 9.35 15.26
N PRO A 232 25.34 10.60 15.74
CA PRO A 232 25.91 10.99 17.01
C PRO A 232 25.17 10.28 18.15
N LYS A 233 25.91 9.76 19.13
CA LYS A 233 25.35 9.19 20.37
C LYS A 233 24.55 10.26 21.14
N ASN A 234 23.26 10.34 20.85
CA ASN A 234 22.23 11.22 21.42
C ASN A 234 21.91 10.85 22.88
N ASN A 235 22.84 11.11 23.80
CA ASN A 235 22.55 11.10 25.23
C ASN A 235 22.43 12.51 25.83
N GLU A 236 23.07 13.51 25.24
CA GLU A 236 23.03 14.89 25.74
C GLU A 236 21.72 15.61 25.36
N LEU A 237 21.20 15.46 24.14
CA LEU A 237 19.98 16.14 23.71
C LEU A 237 18.75 15.68 24.52
N LYS A 238 18.67 14.39 24.86
CA LYS A 238 17.64 13.86 25.79
C LYS A 238 17.73 14.49 27.19
N LYS A 239 18.93 14.84 27.66
CA LYS A 239 19.15 15.50 28.95
C LYS A 239 18.64 16.95 28.92
N TYR A 240 18.91 17.68 27.85
CA TYR A 240 18.42 19.06 27.65
C TYR A 240 16.90 19.15 27.47
N ILE A 241 16.29 18.20 26.75
CA ILE A 241 14.84 18.16 26.59
C ILE A 241 14.15 17.91 27.94
N ARG A 242 14.68 16.99 28.77
CA ARG A 242 14.13 16.71 30.10
C ARG A 242 14.23 17.91 31.05
N THR A 243 15.34 18.64 31.06
CA THR A 243 15.47 19.84 31.89
C THR A 243 14.57 20.98 31.40
N ALA A 244 14.41 21.15 30.09
CA ALA A 244 13.50 22.15 29.53
C ALA A 244 12.03 21.88 29.91
N TYR A 245 11.57 20.63 29.86
CA TYR A 245 10.22 20.25 30.29
C TYR A 245 9.97 20.54 31.78
N PHE A 246 10.96 20.33 32.64
CA PHE A 246 10.83 20.61 34.07
C PHE A 246 10.67 22.11 34.37
N TRP A 247 11.42 22.96 33.67
CA TRP A 247 11.29 24.43 33.80
C TRP A 247 9.99 24.95 33.19
N ALA A 248 9.51 24.37 32.09
CA ALA A 248 8.23 24.74 31.49
C ALA A 248 7.04 24.38 32.40
N LEU A 249 7.07 23.20 33.03
CA LEU A 249 6.01 22.76 33.94
C LEU A 249 5.95 23.63 35.21
N THR A 250 7.10 23.96 35.79
CA THR A 250 7.18 24.84 36.96
C THR A 250 6.71 26.27 36.65
N ALA A 251 7.08 26.82 35.48
CA ALA A 251 6.60 28.11 35.02
C ALA A 251 5.08 28.12 34.76
N SER A 252 4.53 27.03 34.18
CA SER A 252 3.09 26.91 33.91
C SER A 252 2.26 26.83 35.20
N LEU A 253 2.72 26.09 36.22
CA LEU A 253 2.11 26.04 37.55
C LEU A 253 2.16 27.39 38.29
N PHE A 254 3.21 28.18 38.05
CA PHE A 254 3.36 29.53 38.59
C PHE A 254 2.40 30.53 37.92
N LEU A 255 2.26 30.46 36.59
CA LEU A 255 1.35 31.31 35.80
C LEU A 255 -0.12 31.07 36.12
N LEU A 256 -0.51 29.82 36.44
CA LEU A 256 -1.88 29.48 36.83
C LEU A 256 -2.22 29.88 38.29
N LYS A 257 -1.28 30.45 39.06
CA LYS A 257 -1.44 30.79 40.48
C LYS A 257 -1.92 29.63 41.37
N ILE A 258 -1.61 28.38 41.00
CA ILE A 258 -2.03 27.17 41.75
C ILE A 258 -1.05 26.85 42.90
N TRP A 259 0.12 27.48 42.92
CA TRP A 259 1.16 27.30 43.94
C TRP A 259 0.70 27.35 45.43
N PRO A 260 -0.19 28.27 45.87
CA PRO A 260 -0.69 28.25 47.25
C PRO A 260 -1.46 26.97 47.60
N LEU A 261 -2.18 26.35 46.66
CA LEU A 261 -2.91 25.09 46.90
C LEU A 261 -1.94 23.91 47.05
N VAL A 262 -0.83 23.90 46.31
CA VAL A 262 0.23 22.87 46.43
C VAL A 262 0.91 22.96 47.80
N LEU A 263 1.17 24.17 48.32
CA LEU A 263 1.74 24.36 49.65
C LEU A 263 0.78 23.93 50.77
N ILE A 264 -0.52 24.20 50.63
CA ILE A 264 -1.55 23.74 51.57
C ILE A 264 -1.61 22.20 51.59
N ALA A 265 -1.55 21.54 50.43
CA ALA A 265 -1.54 20.09 50.34
C ALA A 265 -0.29 19.48 51.00
N LEU A 266 0.90 20.06 50.79
CA LEU A 266 2.13 19.61 51.45
C LEU A 266 2.09 19.81 52.97
N ALA A 267 1.56 20.94 53.45
CA ALA A 267 1.37 21.18 54.88
C ALA A 267 0.40 20.17 55.49
N TYR A 268 -0.69 19.84 54.81
CA TYR A 268 -1.63 18.81 55.24
C TYR A 268 -0.97 17.43 55.33
N CYS A 269 -0.17 17.04 54.34
CA CYS A 269 0.59 15.78 54.37
C CYS A 269 1.58 15.71 55.54
N ILE A 270 2.26 16.81 55.86
CA ILE A 270 3.19 16.88 57.00
C ILE A 270 2.44 16.75 58.33
N ILE A 271 1.30 17.43 58.48
CA ILE A 271 0.46 17.35 59.68
C ILE A 271 -0.12 15.94 59.84
N ALA A 272 -0.64 15.34 58.77
CA ALA A 272 -1.15 13.98 58.77
C ALA A 272 -0.06 12.95 59.15
N TRP A 273 1.15 13.12 58.62
CA TRP A 273 2.30 12.28 58.99
C TRP A 273 2.68 12.44 60.47
N LYS A 274 2.69 13.68 60.99
CA LYS A 274 3.03 13.96 62.40
C LYS A 274 1.97 13.45 63.37
N LEU A 275 0.69 13.46 62.99
CA LEU A 275 -0.41 12.86 63.75
C LEU A 275 -0.32 11.33 63.75
N ARG A 276 0.08 10.72 62.63
CA ARG A 276 0.29 9.26 62.53
C ARG A 276 1.44 8.78 63.43
N LYS A 277 2.51 9.57 63.57
CA LYS A 277 3.65 9.27 64.46
C LYS A 277 3.37 9.41 65.96
N ARG A 278 2.30 10.10 66.37
CA ARG A 278 1.94 10.27 67.80
C ARG A 278 1.01 9.18 68.35
N LYS A 279 0.52 8.27 67.50
CA LYS A 279 -0.36 7.16 67.90
C LYS A 279 0.38 5.82 68.07
N TRP A 280 1.71 5.85 68.18
CA TRP A 280 2.59 4.72 68.52
C TRP A 280 3.60 5.17 69.56
#